data_AF-A0A2B4SBG1-F1
#
_entry.id   AF-A0A2B4SBG1-F1
#
_cell.length_a   1.000
_cell.length_b   1.000
_cell.length_c   1.000
_cell.angle_alpha   90.00
_cell.angle_beta   90.00
_cell.angle_gamma   90.00
#
_symmetry.space_group_name_H-M   'P 1'
#
loop_
_entity.id
_entity.type
_entity.pdbx_description
1 polymer ?
#
loop_
_entity_poly.entity_id
_entity_poly.type
_entity_poly.pdbx_seq_one_letter_code
_entity_poly.pdbx_strand_id
1 'polypeptide(L)'
;MSSIEDTLERQRKLPSYYRRYVDDTLTVMPDLATATTFLHTLNSAHTSVKFTMEVEKNSKLPFLGTELLNHAPRIETKVYVKPTNTGLLLHYQSHVDNRYKRSLLKTMLDRAHRLSSSWAHFSDECDRLKKVFARLKYPERLVNSTINTFLQSRIVGTQPTQTPKEPISIVRVVIPFKDQESANYVKRELKNLSMKTPFLKPRKVQRTSRVNFISAN
;
A
#
# COMPACT_ATOMS: atom_id res chain seq x y z
N MET A 1 4.64 -15.79 -17.59
CA MET A 1 4.58 -16.79 -16.52
C MET A 1 5.95 -17.40 -16.36
N SER A 2 6.27 -18.02 -15.23
CA SER A 2 7.55 -18.70 -15.04
C SER A 2 7.60 -20.00 -15.85
N SER A 3 8.79 -20.49 -16.19
CA SER A 3 8.96 -21.75 -16.94
C SER A 3 8.34 -22.97 -16.23
N ILE A 4 8.31 -22.94 -14.90
CA ILE A 4 7.63 -23.94 -14.06
C ILE A 4 6.12 -23.91 -14.31
N GLU A 5 5.50 -22.73 -14.26
CA GLU A 5 4.06 -22.56 -14.46
C GLU A 5 3.65 -22.95 -15.88
N ASP A 6 4.39 -22.51 -16.90
CA ASP A 6 4.12 -22.86 -18.29
C ASP A 6 4.17 -24.39 -18.52
N THR A 7 5.05 -25.07 -17.78
CA THR A 7 5.17 -26.53 -17.85
C THR A 7 4.00 -27.23 -17.15
N LEU A 8 3.61 -26.75 -15.97
CA LEU A 8 2.46 -27.30 -15.24
C LEU A 8 1.14 -27.04 -15.97
N GLU A 9 0.99 -25.89 -16.64
CA GLU A 9 -0.16 -25.56 -17.45
C GLU A 9 -0.28 -26.48 -18.67
N ARG A 10 0.82 -26.68 -19.42
CA ARG A 10 0.86 -27.63 -20.55
C ARG A 10 0.53 -29.06 -20.12
N GLN A 11 0.95 -29.45 -18.92
CA GLN A 11 0.66 -30.77 -18.35
C GLN A 11 -0.73 -30.87 -17.70
N ARG A 12 -1.53 -29.78 -17.69
CA ARG A 12 -2.84 -29.69 -17.03
C ARG A 12 -2.79 -30.03 -15.53
N LYS A 13 -1.71 -29.62 -14.86
CA LYS A 13 -1.48 -29.84 -13.43
C LYS A 13 -1.76 -28.61 -12.57
N LEU A 14 -2.10 -27.47 -13.18
CA LEU A 14 -2.50 -26.27 -12.44
C LEU A 14 -3.95 -26.36 -11.94
N PRO A 15 -4.24 -25.93 -10.70
CA PRO A 15 -5.60 -25.82 -10.17
C PRO A 15 -6.44 -24.82 -10.95
N SER A 16 -7.76 -24.94 -10.84
CA SER A 16 -8.71 -24.01 -11.47
C SER A 16 -8.52 -22.56 -11.02
N TYR A 17 -8.16 -22.37 -9.75
CA TYR A 17 -7.75 -21.08 -9.20
C TYR A 17 -6.27 -21.14 -8.81
N TYR A 18 -5.44 -20.50 -9.63
CA TYR A 18 -4.04 -20.24 -9.35
C TYR A 18 -3.73 -18.77 -9.69
N ARG A 19 -3.20 -18.03 -8.72
CA ARG A 19 -2.75 -16.65 -8.87
C ARG A 19 -1.38 -16.48 -8.26
N ARG A 20 -0.50 -15.75 -8.93
CA ARG A 20 0.86 -15.46 -8.47
C ARG A 20 1.10 -13.95 -8.40
N TYR A 21 1.75 -13.51 -7.34
CA TYR A 21 2.27 -12.15 -7.19
C TYR A 21 3.74 -12.22 -6.77
N VAL A 22 4.65 -11.87 -7.68
CA VAL A 22 6.08 -12.06 -7.50
C VAL A 22 6.36 -13.49 -7.04
N ASP A 23 6.73 -13.77 -5.79
CA ASP A 23 7.05 -15.12 -5.31
C ASP A 23 5.90 -15.78 -4.55
N ASP A 24 4.88 -15.02 -4.17
CA ASP A 24 3.73 -15.52 -3.42
C ASP A 24 2.66 -16.07 -4.38
N THR A 25 2.12 -17.24 -4.06
CA THR A 25 1.06 -17.89 -4.82
C THR A 25 -0.18 -18.11 -3.96
N LEU A 26 -1.36 -18.03 -4.57
CA LEU A 26 -2.64 -18.32 -3.95
C LEU A 26 -3.38 -19.34 -4.81
N THR A 27 -3.77 -20.43 -4.17
CA THR A 27 -4.50 -21.53 -4.81
C THR A 27 -5.70 -21.93 -3.97
N VAL A 28 -6.82 -22.27 -4.63
CA VAL A 28 -7.99 -22.85 -3.96
C VAL A 28 -8.01 -24.34 -4.25
N MET A 29 -8.09 -25.15 -3.20
CA MET A 29 -8.09 -26.61 -3.27
C MET A 29 -9.28 -27.18 -2.49
N PRO A 30 -9.82 -28.35 -2.88
CA PRO A 30 -10.95 -28.98 -2.19
C PRO A 30 -10.62 -29.38 -0.74
N ASP A 31 -9.41 -29.89 -0.53
CA ASP A 31 -8.97 -30.47 0.73
C ASP A 31 -7.43 -30.42 0.89
N LEU A 32 -6.97 -30.72 2.10
CA LEU A 32 -5.55 -30.68 2.46
C LEU A 32 -4.71 -31.74 1.74
N ALA A 33 -5.25 -32.92 1.44
CA ALA A 33 -4.51 -33.98 0.75
C ALA A 33 -4.25 -33.59 -0.71
N THR A 34 -5.26 -33.02 -1.38
CA THR A 34 -5.11 -32.46 -2.73
C THR A 34 -4.08 -31.31 -2.74
N ALA A 35 -4.16 -30.40 -1.76
CA ALA A 35 -3.20 -29.31 -1.62
C ALA A 35 -1.76 -29.81 -1.39
N THR A 36 -1.58 -30.83 -0.54
CA THR A 36 -0.28 -31.46 -0.25
C THR A 36 0.30 -32.15 -1.49
N THR A 37 -0.55 -32.84 -2.26
CA THR A 37 -0.14 -33.48 -3.53
C THR A 37 0.31 -32.44 -4.56
N PHE A 38 -0.38 -31.30 -4.63
CA PHE A 38 0.02 -30.20 -5.49
C PHE A 38 1.34 -29.56 -5.05
N LEU A 39 1.55 -29.39 -3.74
CA LEU A 39 2.83 -28.91 -3.20
C LEU A 39 3.99 -29.85 -3.58
N HIS A 40 3.78 -31.17 -3.51
CA HIS A 40 4.77 -32.14 -3.98
C HIS A 40 5.06 -31.99 -5.48
N THR A 41 4.00 -31.78 -6.28
CA THR A 41 4.12 -31.55 -7.73
C THR A 41 4.95 -30.30 -8.03
N LEU A 42 4.69 -29.18 -7.34
CA LEU A 42 5.47 -27.94 -7.44
C LEU A 42 6.95 -28.18 -7.07
N ASN A 43 7.20 -28.86 -5.95
CA ASN A 43 8.54 -29.17 -5.46
C ASN A 43 9.31 -30.19 -6.31
N SER A 44 8.62 -30.93 -7.18
CA SER A 44 9.22 -31.86 -8.14
C SER A 44 9.50 -31.20 -9.49
N ALA A 45 8.94 -30.01 -9.75
CA ALA A 45 9.06 -29.34 -11.04
C ALA A 45 10.46 -28.78 -11.29
N HIS A 46 11.20 -28.43 -10.24
CA HIS A 46 12.56 -27.92 -10.36
C HIS A 46 13.39 -28.23 -9.11
N THR A 47 14.66 -28.61 -9.28
CA THR A 47 15.55 -29.02 -8.17
C THR A 47 15.98 -27.83 -7.29
N SER A 48 16.19 -26.66 -7.89
CA SER A 48 16.69 -25.46 -7.20
C SER A 48 15.63 -24.62 -6.50
N VAL A 49 14.33 -24.89 -6.70
CA VAL A 49 13.23 -24.10 -6.12
C VAL A 49 12.44 -24.98 -5.17
N LYS A 50 12.21 -24.49 -3.95
CA LYS A 50 11.38 -25.17 -2.95
C LYS A 50 10.21 -24.29 -2.57
N PHE A 51 9.01 -24.81 -2.80
CA PHE A 51 7.75 -24.22 -2.41
C PHE A 51 7.38 -24.68 -1.01
N THR A 52 6.83 -23.76 -0.24
CA THR A 52 6.16 -24.02 1.04
C THR A 52 4.69 -23.68 0.90
N MET A 53 3.86 -24.21 1.80
CA MET A 53 2.43 -23.95 1.81
C MET A 53 2.00 -23.48 3.18
N GLU A 54 1.26 -22.38 3.22
CA GLU A 54 0.45 -22.00 4.37
C GLU A 54 -1.00 -22.41 4.08
N VAL A 55 -1.67 -22.99 5.07
CA VAL A 55 -3.06 -23.43 4.97
C VAL A 55 -3.95 -22.57 5.85
N GLU A 56 -5.19 -22.42 5.43
CA GLU A 56 -6.21 -21.72 6.19
C GLU A 56 -6.33 -22.29 7.61
N LYS A 57 -6.33 -21.41 8.61
CA LYS A 57 -6.51 -21.78 10.01
C LYS A 57 -7.59 -20.91 10.63
N ASN A 58 -8.57 -21.54 11.29
CA ASN A 58 -9.72 -20.84 11.90
C ASN A 58 -10.44 -19.90 10.91
N SER A 59 -10.62 -20.35 9.68
CA SER A 59 -11.22 -19.56 8.60
C SER A 59 -10.44 -18.32 8.16
N LYS A 60 -9.11 -18.30 8.39
CA LYS A 60 -8.23 -17.18 8.09
C LYS A 60 -6.98 -17.63 7.33
N LEU A 61 -6.60 -16.83 6.34
CA LEU A 61 -5.35 -17.02 5.60
C LEU A 61 -4.68 -15.65 5.33
N PRO A 62 -3.48 -15.39 5.87
CA PRO A 62 -2.69 -14.22 5.49
C PRO A 62 -2.20 -14.33 4.04
N PHE A 63 -2.33 -13.25 3.26
CA PHE A 63 -1.81 -13.15 1.90
C PHE A 63 -1.53 -11.70 1.50
N LEU A 64 -0.28 -11.37 1.10
CA LEU A 64 0.14 -10.04 0.62
C LEU A 64 -0.24 -8.85 1.53
N GLY A 65 -0.18 -9.05 2.86
CA GLY A 65 -0.56 -8.01 3.82
C GLY A 65 -2.07 -7.80 3.97
N THR A 66 -2.86 -8.76 3.51
CA THR A 66 -4.32 -8.89 3.67
C THR A 66 -4.61 -10.19 4.42
N GLU A 67 -5.64 -10.21 5.26
CA GLU A 67 -6.16 -11.43 5.87
C GLU A 67 -7.42 -11.81 5.09
N LEU A 68 -7.40 -12.96 4.44
CA LEU A 68 -8.56 -13.54 3.77
C LEU A 68 -9.38 -14.27 4.83
N LEU A 69 -10.66 -13.92 4.94
CA LEU A 69 -11.62 -14.53 5.83
C LEU A 69 -12.56 -15.41 5.01
N ASN A 70 -12.53 -16.72 5.27
CA ASN A 70 -13.36 -17.67 4.55
C ASN A 70 -14.77 -17.73 5.16
N HIS A 71 -15.73 -17.14 4.45
CA HIS A 71 -17.15 -17.16 4.77
C HIS A 71 -17.93 -17.75 3.58
N ALA A 72 -17.50 -18.93 3.13
CA ALA A 72 -18.00 -19.60 1.92
C ALA A 72 -19.53 -19.46 1.74
N PRO A 73 -20.00 -19.07 0.54
CA PRO A 73 -19.26 -18.98 -0.73
C PRO A 73 -18.51 -17.64 -0.93
N ARG A 74 -18.43 -16.76 0.08
CA ARG A 74 -17.78 -15.45 -0.02
C ARG A 74 -16.45 -15.42 0.73
N ILE A 75 -15.54 -14.58 0.26
CA ILE A 75 -14.31 -14.24 0.96
C ILE A 75 -14.42 -12.78 1.37
N GLU A 76 -14.22 -12.52 2.65
CA GLU A 76 -13.99 -11.16 3.13
C GLU A 76 -12.50 -10.89 3.28
N THR A 77 -12.12 -9.62 3.21
CA THR A 77 -10.73 -9.21 3.32
C THR A 77 -10.60 -8.08 4.33
N LYS A 78 -9.50 -8.09 5.07
CA LYS A 78 -9.09 -6.96 5.91
C LYS A 78 -7.58 -6.84 5.96
N VAL A 79 -7.08 -5.74 6.51
CA VAL A 79 -5.63 -5.56 6.66
C VAL A 79 -5.05 -6.63 7.57
N TYR A 80 -4.02 -7.32 7.10
CA TYR A 80 -3.21 -8.18 7.95
C TYR A 80 -1.98 -7.44 8.46
N VAL A 81 -1.72 -7.60 9.76
CA VAL A 81 -0.53 -7.09 10.43
C VAL A 81 0.29 -8.29 10.89
N LYS A 82 1.46 -8.48 10.28
CA LYS A 82 2.39 -9.55 10.67
C LYS A 82 2.71 -9.45 12.17
N PRO A 83 2.81 -10.56 12.92
CA PRO A 83 3.20 -10.54 14.33
C PRO A 83 4.55 -9.86 14.59
N THR A 84 5.45 -9.92 13.60
CA THR A 84 6.76 -9.26 13.62
C THR A 84 6.70 -7.74 13.37
N ASN A 85 5.53 -7.18 13.08
CA ASN A 85 5.37 -5.75 12.88
C ASN A 85 5.49 -4.99 14.21
N THR A 86 6.62 -4.32 14.39
CA THR A 86 6.92 -3.51 15.58
C THR A 86 6.20 -2.15 15.59
N GLY A 87 5.57 -1.77 14.48
CA GLY A 87 5.02 -0.44 14.27
C GLY A 87 6.09 0.63 14.04
N LEU A 88 7.30 0.24 13.62
CA LEU A 88 8.37 1.16 13.28
C LEU A 88 8.01 1.95 12.02
N LEU A 89 7.41 3.11 12.22
CA LEU A 89 7.05 4.06 11.18
C LEU A 89 7.68 5.43 11.50
N LEU A 90 7.48 6.39 10.60
CA LEU A 90 7.97 7.76 10.77
C LEU A 90 7.40 8.40 12.04
N HIS A 91 8.26 8.84 12.95
CA HIS A 91 7.87 9.54 14.16
C HIS A 91 7.50 11.01 13.86
N TYR A 92 6.58 11.61 14.61
CA TYR A 92 6.11 12.96 14.32
C TYR A 92 7.21 14.03 14.50
N GLN A 93 8.13 13.82 15.44
CA GLN A 93 9.27 14.71 15.69
C GLN A 93 10.47 14.45 14.77
N SER A 94 10.41 13.44 13.88
CA SER A 94 11.49 13.20 12.93
C SER A 94 11.75 14.43 12.08
N HIS A 95 13.04 14.65 11.78
CA HIS A 95 13.53 15.79 11.02
C HIS A 95 13.27 15.62 9.51
N VAL A 96 11.99 15.54 9.17
CA VAL A 96 11.49 15.45 7.80
C VAL A 96 10.31 16.39 7.63
N ASP A 97 10.10 16.82 6.39
CA ASP A 97 8.99 17.69 6.02
C ASP A 97 7.63 17.08 6.44
N ASN A 98 6.76 17.93 7.01
CA ASN A 98 5.42 17.55 7.44
C ASN A 98 4.56 16.92 6.33
N ARG A 99 4.89 17.16 5.07
CA ARG A 99 4.30 16.49 3.92
C ARG A 99 4.46 14.98 3.99
N TYR A 100 5.65 14.47 4.33
CA TYR A 100 5.89 13.02 4.44
C TYR A 100 5.11 12.42 5.61
N LYS A 101 5.06 13.13 6.74
CA LYS A 101 4.29 12.71 7.92
C LYS A 101 2.80 12.57 7.60
N ARG A 102 2.22 13.58 6.93
CA ARG A 102 0.82 13.56 6.49
C ARG A 102 0.55 12.52 5.39
N SER A 103 1.48 12.36 4.46
CA SER A 103 1.36 11.36 3.39
C SER A 103 1.36 9.93 3.95
N LEU A 104 2.20 9.64 4.95
CA LEU A 104 2.20 8.34 5.62
C LEU A 104 0.80 7.97 6.15
N LEU A 105 0.18 8.88 6.90
CA LEU A 105 -1.18 8.68 7.42
C LEU A 105 -2.19 8.43 6.30
N LYS A 106 -2.16 9.25 5.24
CA LYS A 106 -3.05 9.09 4.08
C LYS A 106 -2.85 7.77 3.36
N THR A 107 -1.60 7.35 3.15
CA THR A 107 -1.27 6.08 2.49
C THR A 107 -1.74 4.89 3.32
N MET A 108 -1.58 4.94 4.65
CA MET A 108 -2.08 3.89 5.54
C MET A 108 -3.62 3.80 5.52
N LEU A 109 -4.32 4.93 5.50
CA LEU A 109 -5.79 4.96 5.38
C LEU A 109 -6.27 4.46 4.01
N ASP A 110 -5.62 4.86 2.92
CA ASP A 110 -5.97 4.39 1.59
C ASP A 110 -5.74 2.88 1.45
N ARG A 111 -4.64 2.37 2.01
CA ARG A 111 -4.38 0.93 2.10
C ARG A 111 -5.46 0.22 2.93
N ALA A 112 -5.79 0.75 4.11
CA ALA A 112 -6.82 0.19 4.97
C ALA A 112 -8.16 0.04 4.25
N HIS A 113 -8.57 1.08 3.53
CA HIS A 113 -9.82 1.07 2.77
C HIS A 113 -9.77 0.07 1.61
N ARG A 114 -8.70 0.08 0.80
CA ARG A 114 -8.61 -0.82 -0.37
C ARG A 114 -8.58 -2.30 -0.01
N LEU A 115 -7.98 -2.65 1.13
CA LEU A 115 -7.85 -4.04 1.56
C LEU A 115 -9.05 -4.53 2.38
N SER A 116 -9.92 -3.63 2.83
CA SER A 116 -11.10 -3.98 3.62
C SER A 116 -12.31 -4.19 2.72
N SER A 117 -12.91 -5.38 2.79
CA SER A 117 -14.14 -5.70 2.03
C SER A 117 -15.40 -5.09 2.64
N SER A 118 -15.33 -4.61 3.89
CA SER A 118 -16.45 -4.00 4.60
C SER A 118 -16.04 -2.72 5.34
N TRP A 119 -17.00 -1.84 5.58
CA TRP A 119 -16.81 -0.64 6.38
C TRP A 119 -16.46 -0.95 7.84
N ALA A 120 -16.95 -2.07 8.37
CA ALA A 120 -16.60 -2.53 9.72
C ALA A 120 -15.10 -2.84 9.83
N HIS A 121 -14.55 -3.64 8.90
CA HIS A 121 -13.12 -3.97 8.86
C HIS A 121 -12.25 -2.72 8.67
N PHE A 122 -12.71 -1.77 7.84
CA PHE A 122 -12.02 -0.49 7.68
C PHE A 122 -12.05 0.36 8.96
N SER A 123 -13.18 0.39 9.67
CA SER A 123 -13.34 1.14 10.93
C SER A 123 -12.42 0.59 12.01
N ASP A 124 -12.37 -0.74 12.16
CA ASP A 124 -11.47 -1.42 13.11
C ASP A 124 -10.00 -1.06 12.82
N GLU A 125 -9.63 -1.05 11.53
CA GLU A 125 -8.29 -0.67 11.11
C GLU A 125 -8.01 0.83 11.35
N CYS A 126 -9.00 1.72 11.18
CA CYS A 126 -8.86 3.12 11.55
C CYS A 126 -8.58 3.30 13.04
N ASP A 127 -9.26 2.55 13.90
CA ASP A 127 -9.03 2.60 15.34
C ASP A 127 -7.66 2.05 15.72
N ARG A 128 -7.19 0.98 15.04
CA ARG A 128 -5.82 0.51 15.17
C ARG A 128 -4.81 1.58 14.73
N LEU A 129 -5.04 2.23 13.60
CA LEU A 129 -4.16 3.29 13.09
C LEU A 129 -4.11 4.49 14.03
N LYS A 130 -5.23 4.92 14.65
CA LYS A 130 -5.23 5.96 15.69
C LYS A 130 -4.26 5.62 16.82
N LYS A 131 -4.30 4.38 17.33
CA LYS A 131 -3.39 3.90 18.39
C LYS A 131 -1.92 3.92 17.93
N VAL A 132 -1.64 3.48 16.70
CA VAL A 132 -0.28 3.49 16.13
C VAL A 132 0.25 4.92 16.01
N PHE A 133 -0.53 5.84 15.43
CA PHE A 133 -0.09 7.22 15.25
C PHE A 133 0.02 7.99 16.57
N ALA A 134 -0.81 7.68 17.57
CA ALA A 134 -0.67 8.21 18.92
C ALA A 134 0.67 7.82 19.56
N ARG A 135 1.09 6.55 19.42
CA ARG A 135 2.42 6.08 19.86
C ARG A 135 3.56 6.83 19.17
N LEU A 136 3.39 7.18 17.89
CA LEU A 136 4.35 7.95 17.09
C LEU A 136 4.29 9.47 17.33
N LYS A 137 3.55 9.90 18.36
CA LYS A 137 3.37 11.29 18.78
C LYS A 137 2.73 12.20 17.73
N TYR A 138 1.91 11.63 16.83
CA TYR A 138 1.12 12.44 15.92
C TYR A 138 0.00 13.16 16.68
N PRO A 139 -0.27 14.45 16.38
CA PRO A 139 -1.37 15.16 17.00
C PRO A 139 -2.72 14.51 16.69
N GLU A 140 -3.51 14.25 17.72
CA GLU A 140 -4.81 13.58 17.58
C GLU A 140 -5.75 14.34 16.63
N ARG A 141 -5.80 15.67 16.75
CA ARG A 141 -6.57 16.54 15.83
C ARG A 141 -6.18 16.33 14.37
N LEU A 142 -4.89 16.12 14.09
CA LEU A 142 -4.41 15.86 12.73
C LEU A 142 -4.87 14.50 12.22
N VAL A 143 -4.82 13.47 13.08
CA VAL A 143 -5.25 12.12 12.73
C VAL A 143 -6.75 12.10 12.44
N ASN A 144 -7.56 12.58 13.39
CA ASN A 144 -9.02 12.56 13.30
C ASN A 144 -9.53 13.42 12.13
N SER A 145 -8.97 14.62 11.92
CA SER A 145 -9.34 15.44 10.76
C SER A 145 -9.01 14.75 9.43
N THR A 146 -7.87 14.07 9.34
CA THR A 146 -7.50 13.34 8.11
C THR A 146 -8.44 12.16 7.84
N ILE A 147 -8.83 11.42 8.87
CA ILE A 147 -9.81 10.32 8.75
C ILE A 147 -11.17 10.89 8.31
N ASN A 148 -11.66 11.95 8.94
CA ASN A 148 -12.94 12.55 8.60
C ASN A 148 -12.96 13.09 7.15
N THR A 149 -11.89 13.78 6.74
CA THR A 149 -11.74 14.23 5.34
C THR A 149 -11.71 13.05 4.37
N PHE A 150 -11.05 11.94 4.73
CA PHE A 150 -11.02 10.73 3.91
C PHE A 150 -12.42 10.15 3.74
N LEU A 151 -13.17 9.98 4.84
CA LEU A 151 -14.56 9.50 4.82
C LEU A 151 -15.46 10.39 3.95
N GLN A 152 -15.41 11.71 4.16
CA GLN A 152 -16.17 12.67 3.35
C GLN A 152 -15.81 12.55 1.87
N SER A 153 -14.53 12.40 1.52
CA SER A 153 -14.12 12.26 0.12
C SER A 153 -14.63 10.98 -0.55
N ARG A 154 -14.81 9.90 0.22
CA ARG A 154 -15.35 8.63 -0.29
C ARG A 154 -16.86 8.62 -0.37
N ILE A 155 -17.54 9.36 0.51
CA ILE A 155 -19.00 9.54 0.48
C ILE A 155 -19.42 10.51 -0.63
N VAL A 156 -18.66 11.58 -0.84
CA VAL A 156 -19.04 12.71 -1.73
C VAL A 156 -18.47 12.55 -3.17
N GLY A 157 -17.54 11.63 -3.42
CA GLY A 157 -16.66 11.73 -4.61
C GLY A 157 -16.49 10.48 -5.46
N THR A 158 -17.52 10.10 -6.22
CA THR A 158 -17.37 9.48 -7.55
C THR A 158 -17.48 10.59 -8.60
N GLN A 159 -16.47 11.45 -8.72
CA GLN A 159 -16.38 12.40 -9.84
C GLN A 159 -14.92 12.53 -10.31
N PRO A 160 -14.59 12.09 -11.53
CA PRO A 160 -13.28 12.32 -12.12
C PRO A 160 -13.21 13.74 -12.68
N THR A 161 -12.48 14.65 -12.02
CA THR A 161 -12.07 15.90 -12.66
C THR A 161 -10.75 15.68 -13.39
N GLN A 162 -10.81 15.19 -14.62
CA GLN A 162 -9.70 15.27 -15.56
C GLN A 162 -9.93 16.46 -16.48
N THR A 163 -9.11 17.50 -16.32
CA THR A 163 -8.89 18.48 -17.40
C THR A 163 -7.51 18.22 -17.98
N PRO A 164 -7.38 18.03 -19.31
CA PRO A 164 -6.09 18.02 -19.97
C PRO A 164 -5.44 19.39 -19.78
N LYS A 165 -4.28 19.45 -19.14
CA LYS A 165 -3.47 20.67 -19.09
C LYS A 165 -2.29 20.49 -20.04
N GLU A 166 -2.21 21.40 -21.01
CA GLU A 166 -1.12 21.53 -21.97
C GLU A 166 0.27 21.47 -21.30
N PRO A 167 1.31 21.03 -22.04
CA PRO A 167 2.67 20.91 -21.52
C PRO A 167 3.28 22.29 -21.21
N ILE A 168 3.04 22.79 -20.00
CA ILE A 168 3.76 23.94 -19.44
C ILE A 168 5.22 23.51 -19.22
N SER A 169 6.19 24.30 -19.70
CA SER A 169 7.60 24.12 -19.38
C SER A 169 7.84 24.37 -17.88
N ILE A 170 8.06 23.30 -17.11
CA ILE A 170 8.28 23.38 -15.66
C ILE A 170 9.78 23.45 -15.39
N VAL A 171 10.28 24.62 -14.99
CA VAL A 171 11.62 24.76 -14.40
C VAL A 171 11.56 24.21 -12.97
N ARG A 172 12.36 23.17 -12.67
CA ARG A 172 12.43 22.55 -11.34
C ARG A 172 13.70 23.00 -10.63
N VAL A 173 13.52 23.70 -9.51
CA VAL A 173 14.60 24.01 -8.58
C VAL A 173 14.52 23.02 -7.41
N VAL A 174 15.61 22.29 -7.15
CA VAL A 174 15.70 21.34 -6.04
C VAL A 174 16.51 21.99 -4.93
N ILE A 175 15.90 22.13 -3.76
CA ILE A 175 16.53 22.73 -2.58
C ILE A 175 16.54 21.66 -1.47
N PRO A 176 17.68 21.42 -0.80
CA PRO A 176 17.75 20.52 0.35
C PRO A 176 16.76 20.91 1.44
N PHE A 177 16.12 19.93 2.07
CA PHE A 177 15.27 20.19 3.24
C PHE A 177 16.16 20.43 4.46
N LYS A 178 16.10 21.64 5.04
CA LYS A 178 16.80 22.00 6.28
C LYS A 178 15.93 21.87 7.51
N ASP A 179 14.71 22.42 7.48
CA ASP A 179 13.75 22.36 8.58
C ASP A 179 12.41 22.88 8.05
N GLN A 180 11.35 22.72 8.86
CA GLN A 180 10.01 23.09 8.43
C GLN A 180 9.82 24.62 8.32
N GLU A 181 10.50 25.42 9.14
CA GLU A 181 10.39 26.88 9.11
C GLU A 181 11.07 27.44 7.86
N SER A 182 12.29 27.01 7.58
CA SER A 182 13.03 27.31 6.35
C SER A 182 12.24 26.88 5.11
N ALA A 183 11.65 25.68 5.12
CA ALA A 183 10.82 25.21 4.02
C ALA A 183 9.57 26.09 3.81
N ASN A 184 8.95 26.55 4.91
CA ASN A 184 7.81 27.46 4.86
C ASN A 184 8.22 28.86 4.36
N TYR A 185 9.37 29.36 4.80
CA TYR A 185 9.95 30.63 4.37
C TYR A 185 10.23 30.63 2.86
N VAL A 186 11.00 29.66 2.37
CA VAL A 186 11.32 29.52 0.93
C VAL A 186 10.04 29.40 0.10
N LYS A 187 9.04 28.66 0.60
CA LYS A 187 7.74 28.55 -0.07
C LYS A 187 7.02 29.90 -0.17
N ARG A 188 7.06 30.71 0.89
CA ARG A 188 6.46 32.06 0.89
C ARG A 188 7.18 32.97 -0.09
N GLU A 189 8.51 32.96 -0.09
CA GLU A 189 9.30 33.77 -1.02
C GLU A 189 9.09 33.37 -2.49
N LEU A 190 9.09 32.07 -2.79
CA LEU A 190 8.79 31.58 -4.15
C LEU A 190 7.38 31.97 -4.60
N LYS A 191 6.40 31.96 -3.69
CA LYS A 191 5.04 32.43 -3.99
C LYS A 191 5.02 33.94 -4.25
N ASN A 192 5.74 34.72 -3.45
CA ASN A 192 5.85 36.17 -3.64
C ASN A 192 6.52 36.51 -4.98
N LEU A 193 7.60 35.82 -5.34
CA LEU A 193 8.28 35.95 -6.63
C LEU A 193 7.34 35.62 -7.79
N SER A 194 6.56 34.54 -7.68
CA SER A 194 5.54 34.19 -8.67
C SER A 194 4.48 35.27 -8.90
N MET A 195 4.06 35.98 -7.85
CA MET A 195 3.12 37.09 -7.99
C MET A 195 3.76 38.31 -8.68
N LYS A 196 5.08 38.49 -8.56
CA LYS A 196 5.84 39.59 -9.17
C LYS A 196 6.25 39.30 -10.63
N THR A 197 6.39 38.04 -11.00
CA THR A 197 6.73 37.61 -12.37
C THR A 197 5.68 36.63 -12.91
N PRO A 198 4.72 37.09 -13.74
CA PRO A 198 3.60 36.26 -14.22
C PRO A 198 4.00 34.98 -14.98
N PHE A 199 5.22 34.97 -15.53
CA PHE A 199 5.79 33.85 -16.28
C PHE A 199 6.28 32.68 -15.41
N LEU A 200 6.45 32.88 -14.10
CA LEU A 200 6.85 31.84 -13.16
C LEU A 200 5.65 31.43 -12.32
N LYS A 201 4.98 30.34 -12.71
CA LYS A 201 4.00 29.64 -11.86
C LYS A 201 4.71 28.49 -11.15
N PRO A 202 5.10 28.62 -9.86
CA PRO A 202 5.77 27.57 -9.12
C PRO A 202 4.78 26.42 -8.92
N ARG A 203 4.95 25.38 -9.73
CA ARG A 203 4.17 24.15 -9.63
C ARG A 203 4.98 23.12 -8.86
N LYS A 204 4.44 22.67 -7.75
CA LYS A 204 5.06 21.61 -6.95
C LYS A 204 5.02 20.31 -7.76
N VAL A 205 6.17 19.84 -8.22
CA VAL A 205 6.33 18.47 -8.71
C VAL A 205 7.43 17.81 -7.90
N GLN A 206 7.09 16.72 -7.23
CA GLN A 206 8.01 15.97 -6.40
C GLN A 206 8.43 14.72 -7.16
N ARG A 207 9.72 14.39 -7.11
CA ARG A 207 10.20 13.03 -7.39
C ARG A 207 9.38 12.10 -6.49
N THR A 208 8.51 11.28 -7.09
CA THR A 208 8.35 9.93 -6.58
C THR A 208 9.75 9.34 -6.66
N SER A 209 10.41 9.17 -5.52
CA SER A 209 11.54 8.26 -5.50
C SER A 209 10.96 6.94 -6.00
N ARG A 210 11.24 6.57 -7.26
CA ARG A 210 11.27 5.16 -7.62
C ARG A 210 12.37 4.60 -6.74
N VAL A 211 11.98 4.16 -5.55
CA VAL A 211 12.74 3.14 -4.84
C VAL A 211 12.57 1.94 -5.74
N ASN A 212 13.53 1.75 -6.64
CA ASN A 212 13.66 0.48 -7.33
C ASN A 212 14.03 -0.49 -6.22
N PHE A 213 13.04 -1.21 -5.71
CA PHE A 213 13.32 -2.45 -5.00
C PHE A 213 13.84 -3.41 -6.07
N ILE A 214 15.15 -3.49 -6.21
CA ILE A 214 15.79 -4.68 -6.75
C ILE A 214 15.69 -5.68 -5.61
N SER A 215 14.65 -6.51 -5.64
CA SER A 215 14.63 -7.75 -4.87
C SER A 215 15.13 -8.82 -5.80
N ALA A 216 16.36 -9.27 -5.56
CA ALA A 216 16.79 -10.59 -5.97
C ALA A 216 16.48 -11.54 -4.80
N ASN A 217 15.77 -12.61 -5.10
CA ASN A 217 16.09 -13.96 -4.61
C ASN A 217 15.83 -14.91 -5.78
#